data_AF-A0A661PR72-F1
#
_entry.id   AF-A0A661PR72-F1
#
_cell.length_a   1.000
_cell.length_b   1.000
_cell.length_c   1.000
_cell.angle_alpha   90.00
_cell.angle_beta   90.00
_cell.angle_gamma   90.00
#
_symmetry.space_group_name_H-M   'P 1'
#
loop_
_entity.id
_entity.type
_entity.pdbx_description
1 polymer ?
#
loop_
_entity_poly.entity_id
_entity_poly.type
_entity_poly.pdbx_seq_one_letter_code
_entity_poly.pdbx_strand_id
1 'polypeptide(L)'
;MSSSLFSEAMEYFALEPYGAERDNIHAGLIASTIANVHISKKEKMLKPADFMLKDANDIQREEDDKERKRIGELMSFMKGVAKK
;
A
#
# COMPACT_ATOMS: atom_id res chain seq x y z
N MET A 1 18.55 31.80 22.29
CA MET A 1 17.48 31.39 21.35
C MET A 1 16.15 31.87 21.91
N SER A 2 15.29 32.47 21.08
CA SER A 2 13.94 32.91 21.50
C SER A 2 13.04 31.70 21.73
N SER A 3 12.16 31.74 22.74
CA SER A 3 11.15 30.70 22.99
C SER A 3 10.21 30.51 21.79
N SER A 4 9.94 31.58 21.03
CA SER A 4 9.14 31.51 19.80
C SER A 4 9.79 30.63 18.74
N LEU A 5 11.10 30.74 18.55
CA LEU A 5 11.85 29.94 17.58
C LEU A 5 11.85 28.45 17.97
N PHE A 6 11.90 28.16 19.28
CA PHE A 6 11.83 26.79 19.77
C PHE A 6 10.44 26.18 19.54
N SER A 7 9.37 26.93 19.80
CA SER A 7 8.00 26.47 19.52
C SER A 7 7.75 26.27 18.03
N GLU A 8 8.19 27.21 17.18
CA GLU A 8 8.04 27.12 15.73
C GLU A 8 8.84 25.94 15.15
N ALA A 9 10.06 25.70 15.63
CA ALA A 9 10.83 24.51 15.27
C ALA A 9 10.08 23.24 15.68
N MET A 10 9.49 23.18 16.89
CA MET A 10 8.77 22.00 17.34
C MET A 10 7.50 21.73 16.55
N GLU A 11 6.80 22.78 16.12
CA GLU A 11 5.64 22.68 15.26
C GLU A 11 6.04 22.24 13.83
N TYR A 12 7.16 22.75 13.31
CA TYR A 12 7.76 22.28 12.06
C TYR A 12 8.12 20.78 12.12
N PHE A 13 8.76 20.33 13.21
CA PHE A 13 9.06 18.92 13.46
C PHE A 13 7.79 18.05 13.64
N ALA A 14 6.67 18.64 14.04
CA ALA A 14 5.41 17.89 14.15
C ALA A 14 4.64 17.81 12.81
N LEU A 15 4.80 18.83 11.96
CA LEU A 15 4.16 18.94 10.64
C LEU A 15 4.86 18.15 9.55
N GLU A 16 6.20 18.08 9.61
CA GLU A 16 6.97 17.37 8.60
C GLU A 16 6.77 15.86 8.81
N PRO A 17 6.23 15.13 7.83
CA PRO A 17 6.11 13.68 7.95
C PRO A 17 7.51 13.08 7.91
N TYR A 18 8.11 12.85 9.07
CA TYR A 18 9.33 12.02 9.19
C TYR A 18 8.93 10.57 8.93
N GLY A 19 8.93 10.18 7.66
CA GLY A 19 8.52 8.86 7.25
C GLY A 19 8.94 8.50 5.83
N ALA A 20 9.37 7.26 5.65
CA ALA A 20 9.79 6.66 4.37
C ALA A 20 8.65 6.47 3.36
N GLU A 21 7.47 7.07 3.60
CA GLU A 21 6.27 6.91 2.76
C GLU A 21 6.54 7.34 1.31
N ARG A 22 7.38 8.37 1.12
CA ARG A 22 7.80 8.85 -0.22
C ARG A 22 9.22 8.47 -0.60
N ASP A 23 10.05 8.07 0.36
CA ASP A 23 11.48 7.86 0.16
C ASP A 23 11.76 6.69 -0.82
N ASN A 24 10.85 5.71 -0.86
CA ASN A 24 11.00 4.52 -1.70
C ASN A 24 10.32 4.60 -3.08
N ILE A 25 9.72 5.73 -3.47
CA ILE A 25 9.01 5.86 -4.76
C ILE A 25 9.96 5.61 -5.93
N HIS A 26 11.18 6.14 -5.85
CA HIS A 26 12.19 5.95 -6.89
C HIS A 26 12.60 4.49 -7.04
N ALA A 27 12.79 3.78 -5.92
CA ALA A 27 13.10 2.36 -5.93
C ALA A 27 11.95 1.54 -6.51
N GLY A 28 10.70 1.83 -6.11
CA GLY A 28 9.52 1.16 -6.64
C GLY A 28 9.32 1.39 -8.15
N LEU A 29 9.61 2.60 -8.64
CA LEU A 29 9.56 2.90 -10.06
C LEU A 29 10.59 2.06 -10.83
N ILE A 30 11.85 2.07 -10.42
CA ILE A 30 12.93 1.30 -11.06
C ILE A 30 12.59 -0.20 -11.05
N ALA A 31 12.21 -0.75 -9.89
CA ALA A 31 11.84 -2.16 -9.75
C ALA A 31 10.67 -2.54 -10.68
N SER A 32 9.61 -1.72 -10.72
CA SER A 32 8.45 -1.97 -11.59
C SER A 32 8.80 -1.93 -13.07
N THR A 33 9.71 -1.02 -13.49
CA THR A 33 10.15 -0.98 -14.89
C THR A 33 10.91 -2.24 -15.27
N ILE A 34 11.86 -2.67 -14.43
CA ILE A 34 12.63 -3.90 -14.68
C ILE A 34 11.72 -5.12 -14.67
N ALA A 35 10.83 -5.24 -13.69
CA ALA A 35 9.93 -6.39 -13.58
C ALA A 35 8.98 -6.50 -14.77
N ASN A 36 8.37 -5.38 -15.19
CA ASN A 36 7.42 -5.36 -16.30
C ASN A 36 8.08 -5.65 -17.67
N VAL A 37 9.38 -5.36 -17.83
CA VAL A 37 10.12 -5.75 -19.05
C VAL A 37 10.26 -7.27 -19.16
N HIS A 38 10.31 -7.99 -18.05
CA HIS A 38 10.50 -9.44 -18.01
C HIS A 38 9.20 -10.23 -17.87
N ILE A 39 8.06 -9.55 -17.67
CA ILE A 39 6.77 -10.19 -17.45
C ILE A 39 6.17 -10.69 -18.77
N SER A 40 5.46 -11.83 -18.74
CA SER A 40 4.81 -12.34 -19.95
C SER A 40 3.58 -11.49 -20.33
N LYS A 41 3.21 -11.43 -21.61
CA LYS A 41 2.04 -10.64 -22.08
C LYS A 41 0.70 -11.05 -21.44
N LYS A 42 0.64 -12.22 -20.80
CA LYS A 42 -0.56 -12.74 -20.13
C LYS A 42 -0.60 -12.38 -18.64
N GLU A 43 0.51 -11.93 -18.09
CA GLU A 43 0.63 -11.56 -16.69
C GLU A 43 0.25 -10.09 -16.46
N LYS A 44 -0.25 -9.83 -15.27
CA LYS A 44 -0.70 -8.50 -14.87
C LYS A 44 0.52 -7.61 -14.63
N MET A 45 0.56 -6.43 -15.28
CA MET A 45 1.59 -5.43 -15.01
C MET A 45 1.63 -5.04 -13.52
N LEU A 46 2.83 -4.99 -12.98
CA LEU A 46 3.12 -4.60 -11.61
C LEU A 46 3.23 -3.08 -11.51
N LYS A 47 2.62 -2.50 -10.49
CA LYS A 47 2.68 -1.05 -10.23
C LYS A 47 3.88 -0.74 -9.33
N PRO A 48 4.45 0.48 -9.39
CA PRO A 48 5.50 0.90 -8.45
C PRO A 48 5.14 0.68 -6.98
N ALA A 49 3.88 0.89 -6.62
CA ALA A 49 3.36 0.69 -5.26
C ALA A 49 3.43 -0.76 -4.77
N ASP A 50 3.52 -1.75 -5.68
CA ASP A 50 3.67 -3.16 -5.31
C ASP A 50 5.09 -3.46 -4.77
N PHE A 51 6.05 -2.55 -4.98
CA PHE A 51 7.44 -2.67 -4.54
C PHE A 51 7.79 -1.70 -3.40
N MET A 52 6.81 -0.97 -2.86
CA MET A 52 7.01 -0.05 -1.75
C MET A 52 6.83 -0.76 -0.41
N LEU A 53 7.60 -0.34 0.59
CA LEU A 53 7.37 -0.74 1.98
C LEU A 53 6.01 -0.21 2.42
N LYS A 54 5.22 -1.08 3.04
CA LYS A 54 3.92 -0.75 3.63
C LYS A 54 4.04 -0.79 5.15
N ASP A 55 3.32 0.08 5.83
CA ASP A 55 3.22 0.01 7.28
C ASP A 55 2.50 -1.27 7.72
N ALA A 56 2.84 -1.78 8.90
CA ALA A 56 2.24 -3.00 9.44
C ALA A 56 0.70 -2.90 9.53
N ASN A 57 0.17 -1.72 9.86
CA ASN A 57 -1.26 -1.46 9.92
C ASN A 57 -1.93 -1.49 8.54
N ASP A 58 -1.21 -1.15 7.47
CA ASP A 58 -1.74 -1.18 6.10
C ASP A 58 -1.76 -2.61 5.57
N ILE A 59 -0.74 -3.40 5.91
CA ILE A 59 -0.70 -4.84 5.60
C ILE A 59 -1.88 -5.56 6.24
N GLN A 60 -2.14 -5.32 7.53
CA GLN A 60 -3.28 -5.91 8.24
C GLN A 60 -4.62 -5.52 7.61
N ARG A 61 -4.81 -4.24 7.30
CA ARG A 61 -6.03 -3.74 6.64
C ARG A 61 -6.25 -4.42 5.28
N GLU A 62 -5.21 -4.58 4.47
CA GLU A 62 -5.31 -5.26 3.18
C GLU A 62 -5.64 -6.75 3.32
N GLU A 63 -5.15 -7.43 4.35
CA GLU A 63 -5.45 -8.84 4.62
C GLU A 63 -6.90 -9.04 5.06
N ASP A 64 -7.37 -8.21 5.99
CA ASP A 64 -8.77 -8.20 6.46
C ASP A 64 -9.74 -7.98 5.30
N ASP A 65 -9.42 -7.03 4.41
CA ASP A 65 -10.23 -6.75 3.22
C ASP A 65 -10.27 -7.92 2.23
N LYS A 66 -9.15 -8.63 2.06
CA LYS A 66 -9.08 -9.83 1.20
C LYS A 66 -9.87 -10.98 1.80
N GLU A 67 -9.85 -11.15 3.12
CA GLU A 67 -10.62 -12.19 3.80
C GLU A 67 -12.13 -11.94 3.68
N ARG A 68 -12.57 -10.69 3.92
CA ARG A 68 -13.98 -10.29 3.73
C ARG A 68 -14.48 -10.54 2.31
N LYS A 69 -13.67 -10.24 1.29
CA LYS A 69 -14.02 -10.51 -0.12
C LYS A 69 -14.16 -12.00 -0.39
N ARG A 70 -13.22 -12.83 0.09
CA ARG A 70 -13.28 -14.30 -0.06
C ARG A 70 -14.52 -14.89 0.60
N ILE A 71 -14.86 -14.46 1.81
CA ILE A 71 -16.08 -14.89 2.51
C ILE A 71 -17.32 -14.47 1.73
N GLY A 72 -17.35 -13.24 1.21
CA GLY A 72 -18.45 -12.74 0.37
C GLY A 72 -18.64 -13.56 -0.91
N GLU A 73 -17.56 -13.89 -1.61
CA GLU A 73 -17.58 -14.73 -2.81
C GLU A 73 -18.06 -16.15 -2.53
N LEU A 74 -17.61 -16.76 -1.43
CA LEU A 74 -18.06 -18.09 -1.00
C LEU A 74 -19.56 -18.09 -0.69
N MET A 75 -20.04 -17.09 0.04
CA MET A 75 -21.46 -16.96 0.38
C MET A 75 -22.33 -16.72 -0.87
N SER A 76 -21.82 -15.94 -1.83
CA SER A 76 -22.46 -15.75 -3.14
C SER A 76 -22.56 -17.07 -3.92
N PHE A 77 -21.46 -17.84 -3.96
CA PHE A 77 -21.43 -19.15 -4.59
C PHE A 77 -22.43 -20.13 -3.96
N MET A 78 -22.46 -20.23 -2.62
CA MET A 78 -23.39 -21.09 -1.89
C MET A 78 -24.86 -20.74 -2.16
N LYS A 79 -25.19 -19.45 -2.22
CA LYS A 79 -26.55 -19.00 -2.60
C LYS A 79 -26.90 -19.35 -4.04
N GLY A 80 -25.93 -19.30 -4.96
CA GLY A 80 -26.12 -19.69 -6.36
C GLY A 80 -26.36 -21.19 -6.52
N VAL A 81 -25.68 -22.03 -5.74
CA VAL A 81 -25.90 -23.49 -5.72
C VAL A 81 -27.25 -23.84 -5.10
N ALA A 82 -27.67 -23.15 -4.03
CA ALA A 82 -28.96 -23.40 -3.38
C ALA A 82 -30.20 -22.96 -4.21
N LYS A 83 -30.00 -22.20 -5.30
CA LYS A 83 -31.06 -21.70 -6.19
C LYS A 83 -31.26 -22.54 -7.46
N LYS A 84 -30.40 -23.55 -7.69
CA LYS A 84 -30.55 -24.58 -8.74
C LYS A 84 -31.20 -25.82 -8.15
#